data_AF-A0A923YIJ4-F1
#
_entry.id   AF-A0A923YIJ4-F1
#
_cell.length_a   1.000
_cell.length_b   1.000
_cell.length_c   1.000
_cell.angle_alpha   90.00
_cell.angle_beta   90.00
_cell.angle_gamma   90.00
#
_symmetry.space_group_name_H-M   'P 1'
#
loop_
_entity.id
_entity.type
_entity.pdbx_description
1 polymer ?
#
loop_
_entity_poly.entity_id
_entity_poly.type
_entity_poly.pdbx_seq_one_letter_code
_entity_poly.pdbx_strand_id
1 'polypeptide(L)'
;MILKKKLSFLSLVLILCTAFQAQAQLIKSCPDELVPRYDKDKRMWGYSDLFGIMLLEPIYTKVSPFRQNLAVVQKGDLSGVINCDGMVILPLQYEKLTDYRNGKIWALKGGLWGLLDEKGRTVLPHQ
;
A
#
# COMPACT_ATOMS: atom_id res chain seq x y z
N MET A 1 15.08 3.09 -57.74
CA MET A 1 13.73 2.99 -57.12
C MET A 1 13.72 1.94 -56.00
N ILE A 2 14.57 2.07 -54.96
CA ILE A 2 14.70 1.07 -53.86
C ILE A 2 14.73 1.73 -52.46
N LEU A 3 14.69 3.07 -52.36
CA LEU A 3 14.92 3.79 -51.09
C LEU A 3 13.68 4.46 -50.46
N LYS A 4 12.48 3.90 -50.66
CA LYS A 4 11.26 4.37 -49.96
C LYS A 4 10.50 3.30 -49.16
N LYS A 5 10.93 2.04 -49.16
CA LYS A 5 10.21 0.94 -48.49
C LYS A 5 10.72 0.54 -47.10
N LYS A 6 11.87 1.04 -46.64
CA LYS A 6 12.41 0.72 -45.29
C LYS A 6 11.95 1.69 -44.18
N LEU A 7 11.30 2.80 -44.53
CA LEU A 7 10.91 3.86 -43.58
C LEU A 7 9.48 3.72 -43.01
N SER A 8 8.86 2.54 -43.14
CA SER A 8 7.48 2.32 -42.68
C SER A 8 7.32 1.16 -41.68
N PHE A 9 8.37 0.40 -41.39
CA PHE A 9 8.26 -0.76 -40.48
C PHE A 9 8.76 -0.45 -39.07
N LEU A 10 9.83 0.33 -38.94
CA LEU A 10 10.42 0.68 -37.64
C LEU A 10 9.51 1.65 -36.84
N SER A 11 8.86 2.59 -37.52
CA SER A 11 7.92 3.54 -36.90
C SER A 11 6.61 2.88 -36.49
N LEU A 12 6.12 1.89 -37.25
CA LEU A 12 4.89 1.16 -36.93
C LEU A 12 5.05 0.25 -35.70
N VAL A 13 6.23 -0.35 -35.52
CA VAL A 13 6.56 -1.19 -34.35
C VAL A 13 6.66 -0.36 -33.07
N LEU A 14 7.20 0.87 -33.14
CA LEU A 14 7.25 1.80 -32.00
C LEU A 14 5.84 2.29 -31.58
N ILE A 15 4.96 2.58 -32.54
CA ILE A 15 3.57 3.00 -32.28
C ILE A 15 2.74 1.84 -31.69
N LEU A 16 3.00 0.60 -32.11
CA LEU A 16 2.42 -0.60 -31.50
C LEU A 16 2.97 -0.88 -30.10
N CYS A 17 4.23 -0.55 -29.82
CA CYS A 17 4.88 -0.77 -28.53
C CYS A 17 4.37 0.21 -27.45
N THR A 18 4.03 1.45 -27.82
CA THR A 18 3.43 2.42 -26.88
C THR A 18 1.95 2.16 -26.61
N ALA A 19 1.25 1.46 -27.51
CA ALA A 19 -0.16 1.13 -27.33
C ALA A 19 -0.40 -0.07 -26.40
N PHE A 20 0.64 -0.84 -26.04
CA PHE A 20 0.50 -2.04 -25.20
C PHE A 20 0.74 -1.81 -23.70
N GLN A 21 1.13 -0.61 -23.27
CA GLN A 21 1.37 -0.33 -21.83
C GLN A 21 0.27 0.50 -21.16
N ALA A 22 -0.85 0.75 -21.83
CA ALA A 22 -1.92 1.58 -21.27
C ALA A 22 -3.26 0.81 -21.12
N GLN A 23 -3.21 -0.36 -20.50
CA GLN A 23 -4.38 -1.08 -19.96
C GLN A 23 -3.84 -1.96 -18.82
N ALA A 24 -4.28 -1.90 -17.57
CA ALA A 24 -5.45 -1.27 -16.98
C ALA A 24 -5.10 -0.76 -15.58
N GLN A 25 -5.34 0.51 -15.29
CA GLN A 25 -5.53 0.96 -13.91
C GLN A 25 -6.98 0.67 -13.51
N LEU A 26 -7.36 -0.60 -13.56
CA LEU A 26 -8.50 -1.07 -12.78
C LEU A 26 -8.07 -0.94 -11.33
N ILE A 27 -8.92 -0.37 -10.50
CA ILE A 27 -8.70 -0.22 -9.07
C ILE A 27 -8.27 -1.59 -8.55
N LYS A 28 -6.96 -1.76 -8.34
CA LYS A 28 -6.39 -2.98 -7.76
C LYS A 28 -6.83 -2.93 -6.30
N SER A 29 -8.04 -3.40 -6.04
CA SER A 29 -8.46 -3.72 -4.68
C SER A 29 -7.48 -4.73 -4.13
N CYS A 30 -7.35 -4.80 -2.79
CA CYS A 30 -6.57 -5.87 -2.18
C CYS A 30 -6.92 -7.21 -2.85
N PRO A 31 -5.92 -8.09 -3.11
CA PRO A 31 -6.22 -9.48 -3.45
C PRO A 31 -7.25 -9.98 -2.44
N ASP A 32 -8.27 -10.69 -2.93
CA ASP A 32 -9.40 -11.13 -2.13
C ASP A 32 -8.91 -11.74 -0.81
N GLU A 33 -9.03 -10.95 0.26
CA GLU A 33 -8.59 -11.20 1.64
C GLU A 33 -7.07 -11.38 1.91
N LEU A 34 -6.39 -10.25 2.11
CA LEU A 34 -5.19 -10.19 2.96
C LEU A 34 -5.59 -10.31 4.44
N VAL A 35 -5.23 -11.43 5.06
CA VAL A 35 -5.56 -11.75 6.46
C VAL A 35 -4.32 -11.63 7.34
N PRO A 36 -4.40 -10.93 8.49
CA PRO A 36 -3.34 -10.94 9.50
C PRO A 36 -2.91 -12.35 9.89
N ARG A 37 -1.61 -12.64 9.75
CA ARG A 37 -1.03 -13.93 10.12
C ARG A 37 0.18 -13.72 11.02
N TYR A 38 0.18 -14.38 12.17
CA TYR A 38 1.30 -14.37 13.09
C TYR A 38 2.27 -15.51 12.78
N ASP A 39 3.54 -15.16 12.59
CA ASP A 39 4.65 -16.09 12.45
C ASP A 39 5.26 -16.34 13.84
N LYS A 40 5.19 -17.60 14.30
CA LYS A 40 5.65 -17.98 15.64
C LYS A 40 7.17 -17.96 15.77
N ASP A 41 7.89 -18.25 14.70
CA ASP A 41 9.35 -18.35 14.71
C ASP A 41 9.97 -16.95 14.69
N LYS A 42 9.45 -16.06 13.85
CA LYS A 42 9.87 -14.65 13.82
C LYS A 42 9.29 -13.82 14.95
N ARG A 43 8.20 -14.29 15.58
CA ARG A 43 7.41 -13.55 16.57
C ARG A 43 6.89 -12.20 16.04
N MET A 44 6.47 -12.20 14.79
CA MET A 44 6.05 -11.02 14.05
C MET A 44 4.78 -11.33 13.24
N TRP A 45 4.03 -10.30 12.92
CA TRP A 45 2.84 -10.33 12.09
C TRP A 45 3.16 -9.92 10.66
N GLY A 46 2.52 -10.62 9.72
CA GLY A 46 2.46 -10.27 8.30
C GLY A 46 1.04 -10.50 7.80
N TYR A 47 0.89 -10.68 6.48
CA TYR A 47 -0.41 -10.97 5.88
C TYR A 47 -0.31 -12.16 4.93
N SER A 48 -1.26 -13.06 5.05
CA SER A 48 -1.43 -14.18 4.13
C SER A 48 -2.71 -14.03 3.33
N ASP A 49 -2.87 -14.86 2.30
CA ASP A 49 -4.19 -15.14 1.77
C ASP A 49 -5.00 -16.05 2.72
N LEU A 50 -6.21 -16.40 2.31
CA LEU A 50 -7.10 -17.34 3.01
C LEU A 50 -6.55 -18.77 3.12
N PHE A 51 -5.65 -19.16 2.21
CA PHE A 51 -5.02 -20.48 2.20
C PHE A 51 -3.77 -20.53 3.09
N GLY A 52 -3.36 -19.40 3.65
CA GLY A 52 -2.20 -19.27 4.53
C GLY A 52 -0.89 -19.03 3.78
N ILE A 53 -0.92 -18.77 2.47
CA ILE A 53 0.26 -18.36 1.70
C ILE A 53 0.61 -16.93 2.12
N MET A 54 1.83 -16.73 2.61
CA MET A 54 2.31 -15.40 3.00
C MET A 54 2.47 -14.50 1.77
N LEU A 55 1.73 -13.38 1.76
CA LEU A 55 1.77 -12.37 0.70
C LEU A 55 2.57 -11.14 1.11
N LEU A 56 2.50 -10.76 2.39
CA LEU A 56 3.34 -9.72 3.01
C LEU A 56 4.10 -10.32 4.18
N GLU A 57 5.42 -10.13 4.19
CA GLU A 57 6.28 -10.78 5.17
C GLU A 57 5.95 -10.41 6.62
N PRO A 58 6.14 -11.35 7.58
CA PRO A 58 5.92 -11.07 8.98
C PRO A 58 7.07 -10.27 9.57
N ILE A 59 6.99 -8.95 9.44
CA ILE A 59 8.02 -7.98 9.88
C ILE A 59 7.48 -6.94 10.88
N TYR A 60 6.20 -7.04 11.26
CA TYR A 60 5.51 -6.08 12.10
C TYR A 60 5.27 -6.65 13.51
N THR A 61 5.36 -5.82 14.54
CA THR A 61 5.05 -6.22 15.91
C THR A 61 3.54 -6.35 16.13
N LYS A 62 2.74 -5.56 15.40
CA LYS A 62 1.26 -5.64 15.36
C LYS A 62 0.75 -5.22 13.99
N VAL A 63 -0.41 -5.73 13.62
CA VAL A 63 -1.13 -5.37 12.39
C VAL A 63 -2.63 -5.31 12.65
N SER A 64 -3.35 -4.45 11.92
CA SER A 64 -4.81 -4.49 11.82
C SER A 64 -5.24 -5.31 10.60
N PRO A 65 -6.48 -5.82 10.54
CA PRO A 65 -7.06 -6.25 9.27
C PRO A 65 -7.07 -5.11 8.25
N PHE A 66 -6.99 -5.45 6.96
CA PHE A 66 -7.21 -4.47 5.89
C PHE A 66 -8.67 -3.99 5.90
N ARG A 67 -8.86 -2.67 5.83
CA ARG A 67 -10.15 -2.01 5.65
C ARG A 67 -10.00 -0.91 4.61
N GLN A 68 -10.86 -0.89 3.60
CA GLN A 68 -10.77 0.08 2.50
C GLN A 68 -9.37 0.11 1.86
N ASN A 69 -8.75 -1.07 1.66
CA ASN A 69 -7.41 -1.25 1.09
C ASN A 69 -6.24 -0.70 1.93
N LEU A 70 -6.46 -0.32 3.18
CA LEU A 70 -5.44 0.15 4.09
C LEU A 70 -5.40 -0.68 5.38
N ALA A 71 -4.20 -0.83 5.94
CA ALA A 71 -4.03 -1.45 7.25
C ALA A 71 -3.03 -0.66 8.10
N VAL A 72 -3.33 -0.55 9.39
CA VAL A 72 -2.41 0.00 10.38
C VAL A 72 -1.42 -1.09 10.75
N VAL A 73 -0.13 -0.76 10.72
CA VAL A 73 0.95 -1.67 11.10
C VAL A 73 1.86 -1.00 12.10
N GLN A 74 2.41 -1.80 13.01
CA GLN A 74 3.36 -1.35 14.02
C GLN A 74 4.70 -2.08 13.84
N LYS A 75 5.82 -1.37 13.97
CA LYS A 75 7.15 -1.96 14.04
C LYS A 75 7.88 -1.35 15.24
N GLY A 76 8.22 -2.19 16.22
CA GLY A 76 8.59 -1.70 17.55
C GLY A 76 7.39 -0.97 18.17
N ASP A 77 7.62 0.28 18.59
CA ASP A 77 6.59 1.13 19.20
C ASP A 77 5.92 2.08 18.22
N LEU A 78 6.41 2.18 16.98
CA LEU A 78 5.92 3.14 15.99
C LEU A 78 4.93 2.50 15.01
N SER A 79 3.85 3.23 14.76
CA SER A 79 2.74 2.87 13.90
C SER A 79 2.79 3.64 12.58
N GLY A 80 2.38 2.98 11.50
CA GLY A 80 2.20 3.53 10.16
C GLY A 80 1.00 2.87 9.47
N VAL A 81 0.78 3.23 8.20
CA VAL A 81 -0.27 2.63 7.36
C VAL A 81 0.35 2.09 6.09
N ILE A 82 -0.06 0.90 5.69
CA ILE A 82 0.31 0.30 4.40
C ILE A 82 -0.92 0.07 3.53
N ASN A 83 -0.71 0.00 2.22
CA ASN A 83 -1.68 -0.52 1.27
C ASN A 83 -1.52 -2.05 1.08
N CYS A 84 -2.36 -2.63 0.22
CA CYS A 84 -2.37 -4.07 -0.05
C CYS A 84 -1.07 -4.62 -0.66
N ASP A 85 -0.31 -3.77 -1.36
CA ASP A 85 1.00 -4.13 -1.93
C ASP A 85 2.13 -4.02 -0.90
N GLY A 86 1.81 -3.69 0.36
CA GLY A 86 2.79 -3.45 1.43
C GLY A 86 3.47 -2.08 1.35
N MET A 87 3.05 -1.20 0.43
CA MET A 87 3.61 0.14 0.32
C MET A 87 3.18 0.99 1.52
N VAL A 88 4.13 1.69 2.12
CA VAL A 88 3.90 2.60 3.24
C VAL A 88 3.21 3.87 2.74
N ILE A 89 1.96 4.07 3.16
CA ILE A 89 1.15 5.27 2.91
C ILE A 89 1.39 6.32 4.01
N LEU A 90 1.38 5.87 5.26
CA LEU A 90 1.81 6.68 6.40
C LEU A 90 3.07 6.09 7.00
N PRO A 91 4.17 6.86 7.12
CA PRO A 91 5.42 6.38 7.69
C PRO A 91 5.22 5.86 9.12
N LEU A 92 6.02 4.87 9.51
CA LEU A 92 6.04 4.31 10.86
C LEU A 92 6.73 5.29 11.82
N GLN A 93 6.03 6.38 12.16
CA GLN A 93 6.55 7.48 12.97
C GLN A 93 5.56 7.97 14.04
N TYR A 94 4.41 7.31 14.17
CA TYR A 94 3.35 7.70 15.09
C TYR A 94 3.35 6.77 16.29
N GLU A 95 3.18 7.32 17.48
CA GLU A 95 3.06 6.53 18.72
C GLU A 95 1.79 5.67 18.68
N LYS A 96 0.72 6.20 18.07
CA LYS A 96 -0.55 5.50 17.88
C LYS A 96 -1.28 6.00 16.66
N LEU A 97 -1.90 5.09 15.94
CA LEU A 97 -2.88 5.38 14.89
C LEU A 97 -4.21 4.71 15.25
N THR A 98 -5.33 5.36 14.97
CA THR A 98 -6.65 4.70 15.02
C THR A 98 -6.92 3.91 13.76
N ASP A 99 -8.01 3.15 13.72
CA ASP A 99 -8.52 2.61 12.46
C ASP A 99 -8.78 3.74 11.45
N TYR A 100 -8.58 3.45 10.18
CA TYR A 100 -9.01 4.30 9.09
C TYR A 100 -10.53 4.26 8.96
N ARG A 101 -11.18 5.44 9.06
CA ARG A 101 -12.65 5.58 8.98
C ARG A 101 -13.02 6.85 8.23
N ASN A 102 -13.92 6.75 7.24
CA ASN A 102 -14.44 7.89 6.49
C ASN A 102 -13.35 8.80 5.90
N GLY A 103 -12.29 8.22 5.34
CA GLY A 103 -11.20 9.00 4.74
C GLY A 103 -10.18 9.54 5.74
N LYS A 104 -10.31 9.25 7.05
CA LYS A 104 -9.58 9.94 8.11
C LYS A 104 -8.99 8.98 9.11
N ILE A 105 -7.90 9.42 9.74
CA ILE A 105 -7.20 8.67 10.78
C ILE A 105 -6.66 9.62 11.85
N TRP A 106 -6.91 9.28 13.12
CA TRP A 106 -6.31 10.02 14.24
C TRP A 106 -4.90 9.48 14.49
N ALA A 107 -3.97 10.39 14.69
CA ALA A 107 -2.56 10.11 14.87
C ALA A 107 -2.01 10.77 16.12
N LEU A 108 -1.35 9.98 16.97
CA LEU A 108 -0.64 10.45 18.15
C LEU A 108 0.84 10.60 17.79
N LYS A 109 1.40 11.79 17.98
CA LYS A 109 2.82 12.09 17.74
C LYS A 109 3.29 13.15 18.71
N GLY A 110 4.36 12.88 19.45
CA GLY A 110 4.86 13.77 20.50
C GLY A 110 3.85 13.96 21.62
N GLY A 111 3.06 12.93 21.95
CA GLY A 111 2.01 13.00 22.96
C GLY A 111 0.76 13.81 22.62
N LEU A 112 0.67 14.36 21.40
CA LEU A 112 -0.47 15.18 20.95
C LEU A 112 -1.23 14.51 19.82
N TRP A 113 -2.55 14.71 19.75
CA TRP A 113 -3.41 14.10 18.74
C TRP A 113 -3.63 15.04 17.55
N GLY A 114 -3.44 14.51 16.34
CA GLY A 114 -3.80 15.16 15.08
C GLY A 114 -4.73 14.29 14.25
N LEU A 115 -5.38 14.89 13.25
CA LEU A 115 -6.23 14.20 12.29
C LEU A 115 -5.57 14.28 10.92
N LEU A 116 -5.38 13.14 10.26
CA LEU A 116 -4.84 13.04 8.91
C LEU A 116 -5.90 12.53 7.95
N ASP A 117 -5.77 12.90 6.67
CA ASP A 117 -6.56 12.35 5.58
C ASP A 117 -5.94 11.07 4.96
N GLU A 118 -6.54 10.55 3.90
CA GLU A 118 -6.12 9.32 3.23
C GLU A 118 -4.75 9.36 2.55
N LYS A 119 -4.25 10.57 2.30
CA LYS A 119 -2.91 10.80 1.74
C LYS A 119 -1.90 11.19 2.83
N GLY A 120 -2.33 11.15 4.09
CA GLY A 120 -1.54 11.55 5.24
C GLY A 120 -1.36 13.04 5.42
N ARG A 121 -2.17 13.86 4.74
CA ARG A 121 -2.14 15.31 4.90
C ARG A 121 -2.86 15.67 6.20
N THR A 122 -2.32 16.66 6.92
CA THR A 122 -2.91 17.16 8.16
C THR A 122 -4.24 17.85 7.89
N VAL A 123 -5.31 17.31 8.48
CA VAL A 123 -6.64 17.95 8.58
C VAL A 123 -6.74 18.78 9.86
N LEU A 124 -6.26 18.22 10.98
CA LEU A 124 -6.09 18.92 12.26
C LEU A 124 -4.67 18.69 12.76
N PRO A 125 -3.93 19.75 13.13
CA PRO A 125 -2.56 19.61 13.65
C PRO A 125 -2.55 18.84 14.98
N HIS A 126 -1.38 18.32 15.34
CA HIS A 126 -1.19 17.65 16.62
C HIS A 126 -1.17 18.72 17.71
N GLN A 127 -2.21 18.75 18.55
CA GLN A 127 -2.44 19.75 19.59
C GLN A 127 -3.26 19.21 20.76
#